data_AF-A0A426VET9-F1
#
_entry.id   AF-A0A426VET9-F1
#
_cell.length_a   1.000
_cell.length_b   1.000
_cell.length_c   1.000
_cell.angle_alpha   90.00
_cell.angle_beta   90.00
_cell.angle_gamma   90.00
#
_symmetry.space_group_name_H-M   'P 1'
#
loop_
_entity.id
_entity.type
_entity.pdbx_description
1 polymer ?
#
loop_
_entity_poly.entity_id
_entity_poly.type
_entity_poly.pdbx_seq_one_letter_code
_entity_poly.pdbx_strand_id
1 'polypeptide(L)'
;MKKPLSLRALPKIVPSAVVAGWLLAGLALPKGAWAVTPSKVSLDQSVPSAQEAPSTRADMMRTFKARCPGRVERLLSVALPSERPNFKAIGDICTCAATAMETLPESATADYTAQATQAALACSKPTITARNEQLARKALGPYLTAQGLDASQVGHFSQCAADTHWQHTLDKSREEQRPPAQAWWATCTEQVGRKGLPPPDNLRD
;
A
#
# COMPACT_ATOMS: atom_id res chain seq x y z
N MET A 1 -35.96 -28.78 41.95
CA MET A 1 -37.12 -29.23 41.15
C MET A 1 -36.68 -29.43 39.71
N LYS A 2 -36.83 -30.65 39.19
CA LYS A 2 -36.54 -31.06 37.80
C LYS A 2 -37.87 -31.11 37.03
N LYS A 3 -37.90 -30.62 35.78
CA LYS A 3 -38.51 -31.26 34.58
C LYS A 3 -38.51 -30.31 33.36
N PRO A 4 -38.61 -30.86 32.12
CA PRO A 4 -37.80 -30.46 30.95
C PRO A 4 -38.68 -30.21 29.68
N LEU A 5 -38.07 -30.35 28.49
CA LEU A 5 -38.62 -30.40 27.11
C LEU A 5 -38.58 -29.04 26.38
N SER A 6 -38.27 -28.95 25.07
CA SER A 6 -38.44 -29.92 24.00
C SER A 6 -37.56 -29.61 22.77
N LEU A 7 -37.22 -30.68 22.02
CA LEU A 7 -36.57 -30.72 20.71
C LEU A 7 -37.46 -30.22 19.55
N ARG A 8 -36.80 -29.95 18.40
CA ARG A 8 -37.26 -29.86 16.98
C ARG A 8 -37.14 -28.42 16.43
N ALA A 9 -36.64 -28.13 15.22
CA ALA A 9 -36.37 -28.95 14.04
C ALA A 9 -35.30 -28.29 13.13
N LEU A 10 -34.53 -29.12 12.43
CA LEU A 10 -33.85 -28.78 11.17
C LEU A 10 -34.88 -28.69 10.03
N PRO A 11 -34.57 -27.93 8.96
CA PRO A 11 -34.61 -28.58 7.66
C PRO A 11 -33.34 -28.35 6.82
N LYS A 12 -32.94 -29.44 6.15
CA LYS A 12 -32.02 -29.52 5.03
C LYS A 12 -32.65 -28.87 3.79
N ILE A 13 -31.93 -27.99 3.09
CA ILE A 13 -32.20 -27.69 1.67
C ILE A 13 -30.86 -27.44 0.93
N VAL A 14 -30.58 -28.34 -0.01
CA VAL A 14 -29.68 -28.31 -1.18
C VAL A 14 -30.44 -29.15 -2.23
N PRO A 15 -30.39 -29.01 -3.58
CA PRO A 15 -29.38 -28.41 -4.49
C PRO A 15 -29.98 -27.53 -5.64
N SER A 16 -29.11 -27.20 -6.61
CA SER A 16 -29.37 -26.89 -8.04
C SER A 16 -29.23 -25.41 -8.39
N ALA A 17 -28.65 -24.99 -9.51
CA ALA A 17 -27.99 -25.65 -10.63
C ALA A 17 -27.46 -24.54 -11.56
N VAL A 18 -26.38 -24.84 -12.30
CA VAL A 18 -26.17 -24.45 -13.71
C VAL A 18 -26.17 -22.95 -14.06
N VAL A 19 -24.97 -22.41 -14.34
CA VAL A 19 -24.71 -21.48 -15.45
C VAL A 19 -23.35 -21.87 -16.02
N ALA A 20 -23.35 -22.76 -17.02
CA ALA A 20 -23.21 -22.43 -18.45
C ALA A 20 -21.81 -21.91 -18.80
N GLY A 21 -21.03 -22.81 -19.40
CA GLY A 21 -19.74 -22.51 -20.00
C GLY A 21 -19.85 -21.76 -21.33
N TRP A 22 -18.75 -21.15 -21.72
CA TRP A 22 -18.52 -20.67 -23.07
C TRP A 22 -17.28 -21.35 -23.63
N LEU A 23 -17.52 -22.22 -24.62
CA LEU A 23 -16.53 -22.77 -25.54
C LEU A 23 -16.74 -22.11 -26.90
N LEU A 24 -15.65 -21.55 -27.42
CA LEU A 24 -15.19 -21.45 -28.82
C LEU A 24 -16.20 -21.12 -29.95
N ALA A 25 -15.91 -20.03 -30.66
CA ALA A 25 -15.99 -20.00 -32.13
C ALA A 25 -15.01 -18.96 -32.69
N GLY A 26 -14.00 -19.43 -33.44
CA GLY A 26 -13.31 -18.61 -34.43
C GLY A 26 -13.97 -18.78 -35.80
N LEU A 27 -13.82 -17.80 -36.69
CA LEU A 27 -13.35 -17.97 -38.08
C LEU A 27 -13.61 -16.72 -38.94
N ALA A 28 -12.56 -16.36 -39.66
CA ALA A 28 -12.52 -15.95 -41.06
C ALA A 28 -12.92 -14.52 -41.51
N LEU A 29 -11.96 -13.94 -42.24
CA LEU A 29 -12.00 -12.73 -43.06
C LEU A 29 -13.03 -12.77 -44.20
N PRO A 30 -13.22 -11.61 -44.88
CA PRO A 30 -12.90 -11.59 -46.31
C PRO A 30 -12.01 -10.43 -46.77
N LYS A 31 -11.39 -10.68 -47.93
CA LYS A 31 -10.40 -9.91 -48.70
C LYS A 31 -11.01 -8.78 -49.54
N GLY A 32 -10.17 -7.79 -49.85
CA GLY A 32 -10.24 -6.90 -51.03
C GLY A 32 -9.34 -5.67 -50.81
N ALA A 33 -8.05 -5.69 -51.20
CA ALA A 33 -7.48 -5.04 -52.41
C ALA A 33 -7.96 -3.57 -52.58
N TRP A 34 -7.11 -2.54 -52.64
CA TRP A 34 -6.16 -2.23 -53.72
C TRP A 34 -4.90 -1.46 -53.24
N ALA A 35 -3.75 -1.91 -53.77
CA ALA A 35 -2.52 -1.21 -54.21
C ALA A 35 -2.16 0.20 -53.70
N VAL A 36 -0.91 0.37 -53.21
CA VAL A 36 0.23 1.05 -53.89
C VAL A 36 1.55 0.63 -53.15
N THR A 37 2.58 0.23 -53.89
CA THR A 37 3.96 -0.09 -53.42
C THR A 37 4.89 1.14 -53.58
N PRO A 38 6.21 1.06 -53.33
CA PRO A 38 6.94 0.80 -52.10
C PRO A 38 7.81 2.02 -51.72
N SER A 39 8.27 2.13 -50.48
CA SER A 39 9.46 2.95 -50.17
C SER A 39 10.45 2.12 -49.38
N LYS A 40 11.57 1.81 -50.06
CA LYS A 40 12.78 1.30 -49.46
C LYS A 40 13.26 2.31 -48.43
N VAL A 41 13.18 1.96 -47.15
CA VAL A 41 14.12 2.48 -46.16
C VAL A 41 14.96 1.29 -45.74
N SER A 42 16.13 1.17 -46.37
CA SER A 42 17.25 0.46 -45.77
C SER A 42 17.62 1.24 -44.50
N LEU A 43 17.27 0.70 -43.34
CA LEU A 43 18.02 0.98 -42.11
C LEU A 43 18.77 -0.30 -41.78
N ASP A 44 19.93 -0.43 -42.41
CA ASP A 44 21.03 -1.18 -41.83
C ASP A 44 21.53 -0.35 -40.64
N GLN A 45 20.94 -0.58 -39.48
CA GLN A 45 21.49 -0.15 -38.21
C GLN A 45 21.35 -1.34 -37.27
N SER A 46 22.26 -2.28 -37.48
CA SER A 46 22.83 -3.10 -36.42
C SER A 46 23.41 -2.14 -35.37
N VAL A 47 22.55 -1.58 -34.51
CA VAL A 47 22.99 -0.94 -33.28
C VAL A 47 23.64 -2.07 -32.47
N PRO A 48 24.93 -2.00 -32.14
CA PRO A 48 25.45 -2.89 -31.13
C PRO A 48 24.62 -2.59 -29.88
N SER A 49 23.87 -3.58 -29.39
CA SER A 49 23.39 -3.55 -28.02
C SER A 49 24.63 -3.30 -27.17
N ALA A 50 24.83 -2.05 -26.78
CA ALA A 50 25.79 -1.70 -25.76
C ALA A 50 25.38 -2.54 -24.57
N GLN A 51 26.19 -3.55 -24.26
CA GLN A 51 26.18 -4.17 -22.95
C GLN A 51 26.40 -3.00 -22.00
N GLU A 52 25.33 -2.48 -21.42
CA GLU A 52 25.40 -1.50 -20.34
C GLU A 52 26.30 -2.14 -19.29
N ALA A 53 27.47 -1.55 -19.09
CA ALA A 53 28.36 -1.95 -18.00
C ALA A 53 27.52 -1.96 -16.72
N PRO A 54 27.67 -2.97 -15.84
CA PRO A 54 26.93 -3.01 -14.59
C PRO A 54 27.16 -1.69 -13.86
N SER A 55 26.07 -0.95 -13.62
CA SER A 55 26.13 0.37 -12.99
C SER A 55 26.85 0.26 -11.66
N THR A 56 27.92 1.03 -11.47
CA THR A 56 28.69 0.96 -10.24
C THR A 56 27.83 1.42 -9.05
N ARG A 57 28.19 1.01 -7.82
CA ARG A 57 27.52 1.50 -6.61
C ARG A 57 27.44 3.03 -6.55
N ALA A 58 28.50 3.71 -6.99
CA ALA A 58 28.56 5.17 -7.04
C ALA A 58 27.52 5.75 -8.01
N ASP A 59 27.34 5.15 -9.18
CA ASP A 59 26.35 5.60 -10.18
C ASP A 59 24.91 5.36 -9.72
N MET A 60 24.68 4.22 -9.08
CA MET A 60 23.40 3.91 -8.46
C MET A 60 23.07 4.90 -7.34
N MET A 61 24.01 5.16 -6.43
CA MET A 61 23.84 6.12 -5.33
C MET A 61 23.60 7.54 -5.82
N ARG A 62 24.30 7.97 -6.87
CA ARG A 62 24.06 9.26 -7.52
C ARG A 62 22.63 9.35 -8.06
N THR A 63 22.18 8.30 -8.74
CA THR A 63 20.82 8.22 -9.28
C THR A 63 19.75 8.25 -8.19
N PHE A 64 19.98 7.56 -7.07
CA PHE A 64 19.05 7.58 -5.94
C PHE A 64 18.98 8.95 -5.28
N LYS A 65 20.11 9.57 -4.95
CA LYS A 65 20.14 10.91 -4.34
C LYS A 65 19.40 11.93 -5.21
N ALA A 66 19.53 11.83 -6.54
CA ALA A 66 18.81 12.68 -7.48
C ALA A 66 17.30 12.42 -7.52
N ARG A 67 16.86 11.15 -7.46
CA ARG A 67 15.44 10.76 -7.58
C ARG A 67 14.68 10.72 -6.26
N CYS A 68 15.37 10.65 -5.12
CA CYS A 68 14.77 10.45 -3.82
C CYS A 68 13.72 11.52 -3.45
N PRO A 69 13.97 12.83 -3.62
CA PRO A 69 13.03 13.85 -3.19
C PRO A 69 11.63 13.68 -3.79
N GLY A 70 11.54 13.49 -5.12
CA GLY A 70 10.26 13.29 -5.79
C GLY A 70 9.56 11.98 -5.42
N ARG A 71 10.32 10.93 -5.09
CA ARG A 71 9.74 9.66 -4.60
C ARG A 71 9.15 9.82 -3.20
N VAL A 72 9.89 10.47 -2.30
CA VAL A 72 9.44 10.73 -0.92
C VAL A 72 8.26 11.69 -0.93
N GLU A 73 8.29 12.74 -1.76
CA GLU A 73 7.16 13.64 -1.93
C GLU A 73 5.89 12.89 -2.34
N ARG A 74 5.96 12.05 -3.38
CA ARG A 74 4.82 11.24 -3.83
C ARG A 74 4.31 10.32 -2.72
N LEU A 75 5.22 9.67 -1.98
CA LEU A 75 4.84 8.82 -0.85
C LEU A 75 4.13 9.61 0.24
N LEU A 76 4.67 10.77 0.64
CA LEU A 76 4.06 11.62 1.66
C LEU A 76 2.71 12.16 1.20
N SER A 77 2.53 12.52 -0.07
CA SER A 77 1.23 12.95 -0.60
C SER A 77 0.17 11.84 -0.57
N VAL A 78 0.56 10.58 -0.73
CA VAL A 78 -0.36 9.44 -0.59
C VAL A 78 -0.66 9.16 0.88
N ALA A 79 0.36 9.20 1.74
CA ALA A 79 0.26 8.86 3.15
C ALA A 79 -0.44 9.95 3.99
N LEU A 80 -0.25 11.21 3.62
CA LEU A 80 -0.70 12.43 4.32
C LEU A 80 -1.35 13.41 3.33
N PRO A 81 -2.47 13.05 2.68
CA PRO A 81 -3.04 13.81 1.56
C PRO A 81 -3.55 15.21 1.93
N SER A 82 -3.86 15.45 3.19
CA SER A 82 -4.33 16.76 3.68
C SER A 82 -3.19 17.71 4.07
N GLU A 83 -1.94 17.23 4.09
CA GLU A 83 -0.79 18.00 4.53
C GLU A 83 -0.06 18.63 3.35
N ARG A 84 0.52 19.81 3.59
CA ARG A 84 1.42 20.42 2.60
C ARG A 84 2.77 19.71 2.62
N PRO A 85 3.47 19.61 1.47
CA PRO A 85 4.82 19.05 1.42
C PRO A 85 5.76 19.77 2.39
N ASN A 86 6.39 19.01 3.28
CA ASN A 86 7.42 19.50 4.17
C ASN A 86 8.79 19.16 3.59
N PHE A 87 9.41 20.13 2.91
CA PHE A 87 10.70 19.93 2.25
C PHE A 87 11.84 19.56 3.20
N LYS A 88 11.78 19.99 4.47
CA LYS A 88 12.76 19.57 5.48
C LYS A 88 12.63 18.07 5.75
N ALA A 89 11.41 17.58 5.97
CA ALA A 89 11.15 16.16 6.18
C ALA A 89 11.59 15.31 4.98
N ILE A 90 11.35 15.80 3.75
CA ILE A 90 11.82 15.15 2.52
C ILE A 90 13.35 15.02 2.52
N GLY A 91 14.07 16.10 2.85
CA GLY A 91 15.54 16.09 2.94
C GLY A 91 16.08 15.12 4.00
N ASP A 92 15.48 15.12 5.19
CA ASP A 92 15.86 14.25 6.31
C ASP A 92 15.65 12.76 5.95
N ILE A 93 14.51 12.42 5.34
CA ILE A 93 14.19 11.06 4.88
C ILE A 93 15.19 10.61 3.80
N CYS A 94 15.50 11.46 2.82
CA CYS A 94 16.44 11.11 1.76
C CYS A 94 17.87 10.92 2.28
N THR A 95 18.27 11.69 3.29
CA THR A 95 19.57 11.54 3.95
C THR A 95 19.65 10.21 4.70
N CYS A 96 18.60 9.87 5.46
CA CYS A 96 18.47 8.58 6.14
C CYS A 96 18.57 7.42 5.13
N ALA A 97 17.80 7.48 4.04
CA ALA A 97 17.74 6.40 3.07
C ALA A 97 19.04 6.27 2.28
N ALA A 98 19.71 7.39 1.95
CA ALA A 98 21.02 7.35 1.31
C ALA A 98 22.06 6.68 2.20
N THR A 99 22.07 7.03 3.49
CA THR A 99 22.97 6.42 4.48
C THR A 99 22.71 4.92 4.60
N ALA A 100 21.45 4.50 4.67
CA ALA A 100 21.09 3.08 4.68
C ALA A 100 21.63 2.34 3.45
N MET A 101 21.46 2.91 2.26
CA MET A 101 21.96 2.33 1.01
C MET A 101 23.49 2.29 0.92
N GLU A 102 24.19 3.26 1.52
CA GLU A 102 25.66 3.29 1.60
C GLU A 102 26.26 2.23 2.54
N THR A 103 25.45 1.66 3.44
CA THR A 103 25.88 0.58 4.34
C THR A 103 25.65 -0.83 3.79
N LEU A 104 24.92 -0.98 2.68
CA LEU A 104 24.64 -2.29 2.07
C LEU A 104 25.92 -2.93 1.49
N PRO A 105 26.02 -4.26 1.44
CA PRO A 105 27.16 -4.93 0.80
C PRO A 105 27.15 -4.71 -0.72
N GLU A 106 28.33 -4.72 -1.36
CA GLU A 106 28.41 -4.53 -2.82
C GLU A 106 27.70 -5.63 -3.62
N SER A 107 27.54 -6.83 -3.06
CA SER A 107 26.74 -7.91 -3.65
C SER A 107 25.24 -7.58 -3.74
N ALA A 108 24.78 -6.52 -3.07
CA ALA A 108 23.38 -6.09 -3.08
C ALA A 108 22.97 -5.32 -4.35
N THR A 109 23.90 -5.03 -5.27
CA THR A 109 23.64 -4.27 -6.51
C THR A 109 22.58 -4.89 -7.44
N ALA A 110 22.38 -6.21 -7.37
CA ALA A 110 21.45 -6.94 -8.24
C ALA A 110 19.97 -6.54 -8.06
N ASP A 111 19.59 -5.96 -6.92
CA ASP A 111 18.23 -5.49 -6.66
C ASP A 111 18.20 -4.09 -6.03
N TYR A 112 18.99 -3.19 -6.62
CA TYR A 112 19.14 -1.81 -6.13
C TYR A 112 17.81 -1.05 -6.01
N THR A 113 16.90 -1.25 -6.98
CA THR A 113 15.63 -0.53 -7.01
C THR A 113 14.71 -0.93 -5.85
N ALA A 114 14.64 -2.23 -5.53
CA ALA A 114 13.86 -2.67 -4.37
C ALA A 114 14.47 -2.16 -3.06
N GLN A 115 15.81 -2.22 -2.93
CA GLN A 115 16.51 -1.73 -1.73
C GLN A 115 16.34 -0.22 -1.53
N ALA A 116 16.50 0.58 -2.58
CA ALA A 116 16.28 2.02 -2.54
C ALA A 116 14.84 2.37 -2.14
N THR A 117 13.88 1.59 -2.63
CA THR A 117 12.47 1.74 -2.27
C THR A 117 12.24 1.39 -0.81
N GLN A 118 12.78 0.25 -0.35
CA GLN A 118 12.65 -0.20 1.03
C GLN A 118 13.32 0.78 2.02
N ALA A 119 14.50 1.31 1.68
CA ALA A 119 15.20 2.31 2.48
C ALA A 119 14.37 3.60 2.61
N ALA A 120 13.83 4.11 1.50
CA ALA A 120 12.96 5.29 1.52
C ALA A 120 11.69 5.06 2.35
N LEU A 121 11.04 3.90 2.21
CA LEU A 121 9.85 3.54 2.99
C LEU A 121 10.17 3.45 4.48
N ALA A 122 11.22 2.72 4.85
CA ALA A 122 11.64 2.57 6.24
C ALA A 122 11.98 3.92 6.89
N CYS A 123 12.72 4.79 6.18
CA CYS A 123 13.05 6.13 6.67
C CYS A 123 11.84 7.08 6.71
N SER A 124 10.78 6.82 5.95
CA SER A 124 9.55 7.62 5.98
C SER A 124 8.59 7.22 7.10
N LYS A 125 8.65 5.96 7.56
CA LYS A 125 7.72 5.42 8.56
C LYS A 125 7.57 6.32 9.79
N PRO A 126 8.64 6.75 10.49
CA PRO A 126 8.49 7.51 11.74
C PRO A 126 7.75 8.85 11.54
N THR A 127 8.06 9.55 10.44
CA THR A 127 7.39 10.81 10.10
C THR A 127 5.90 10.60 9.84
N ILE A 128 5.56 9.55 9.09
CA ILE A 128 4.18 9.25 8.70
C ILE A 128 3.38 8.75 9.91
N THR A 129 3.90 7.82 10.70
CA THR A 129 3.18 7.27 11.85
C THR A 129 3.00 8.32 12.95
N ALA A 130 4.00 9.13 13.26
CA ALA A 130 3.86 10.20 14.24
C ALA A 130 2.79 11.23 13.83
N ARG A 131 2.73 11.60 12.55
CA ARG A 131 1.71 12.53 12.04
C ARG A 131 0.32 11.90 12.03
N ASN A 132 0.18 10.66 11.56
CA ASN A 132 -1.10 9.98 11.58
C ASN A 132 -1.60 9.70 12.99
N GLU A 133 -0.72 9.44 13.96
CA GLU A 133 -1.10 9.31 15.36
C GLU A 133 -1.69 10.62 15.89
N GLN A 134 -1.05 11.76 15.61
CA GLN A 134 -1.56 13.08 15.99
C GLN A 134 -2.93 13.36 15.36
N LEU A 135 -3.10 13.04 14.07
CA LEU A 135 -4.36 13.22 13.35
C LEU A 135 -5.46 12.30 13.90
N ALA A 136 -5.15 11.02 14.12
CA ALA A 136 -6.07 10.05 14.70
C ALA A 136 -6.49 10.48 16.11
N ARG A 137 -5.55 10.90 16.95
CA ARG A 137 -5.83 11.42 18.30
C ARG A 137 -6.72 12.65 18.25
N LYS A 138 -6.45 13.59 17.34
CA LYS A 138 -7.27 14.80 17.17
C LYS A 138 -8.69 14.49 16.71
N ALA A 139 -8.84 13.58 15.75
CA ALA A 139 -10.14 13.27 15.14
C ALA A 139 -10.99 12.32 16.01
N LEU A 140 -10.37 11.28 16.59
CA LEU A 140 -11.06 10.19 17.28
C LEU A 140 -10.97 10.32 18.80
N GLY A 141 -9.97 11.02 19.33
CA GLY A 141 -9.75 11.17 20.78
C GLY A 141 -10.98 11.65 21.55
N PRO A 142 -11.70 12.70 21.12
CA PRO A 142 -12.92 13.13 21.78
C PRO A 142 -14.00 12.05 21.85
N TYR A 143 -14.19 11.31 20.75
CA TYR A 143 -15.14 10.19 20.70
C TYR A 143 -14.73 9.07 21.65
N LEU A 144 -13.47 8.62 21.59
CA LEU A 144 -12.95 7.55 22.45
C LEU A 144 -13.03 7.92 23.94
N THR A 145 -12.74 9.17 24.28
CA THR A 145 -12.87 9.69 25.65
C THR A 145 -14.34 9.67 26.11
N ALA A 146 -15.28 10.08 25.25
CA ALA A 146 -16.71 10.02 25.55
C ALA A 146 -17.22 8.57 25.73
N GLN A 147 -16.54 7.59 25.15
CA GLN A 147 -16.78 6.15 25.36
C GLN A 147 -16.07 5.58 26.61
N GLY A 148 -15.46 6.44 27.43
CA GLY A 148 -14.83 6.05 28.70
C GLY A 148 -13.43 5.44 28.55
N LEU A 149 -12.71 5.73 27.45
CA LEU A 149 -11.29 5.43 27.37
C LEU A 149 -10.48 6.53 28.08
N ASP A 150 -9.46 6.12 28.82
CA ASP A 150 -8.51 7.05 29.42
C ASP A 150 -7.46 7.56 28.39
N ALA A 151 -6.66 8.55 28.80
CA ALA A 151 -5.66 9.16 27.93
C ALA A 151 -4.60 8.16 27.41
N SER A 152 -4.24 7.15 28.21
CA SER A 152 -3.28 6.12 27.79
C SER A 152 -3.90 5.21 26.73
N GLN A 153 -5.15 4.79 26.93
CA GLN A 153 -5.90 3.97 25.96
C GLN A 153 -6.12 4.73 24.65
N VAL A 154 -6.47 6.02 24.72
CA VAL A 154 -6.58 6.87 23.52
C VAL A 154 -5.24 6.98 22.78
N GLY A 155 -4.13 7.09 23.52
CA GLY A 155 -2.78 7.08 22.96
C GLY A 155 -2.47 5.79 22.20
N HIS A 156 -2.64 4.64 22.86
CA HIS A 156 -2.41 3.33 22.26
C HIS A 156 -3.31 3.06 21.05
N PHE A 157 -4.58 3.45 21.12
CA PHE A 157 -5.50 3.33 19.99
C PHE A 157 -5.01 4.16 18.79
N SER A 158 -4.62 5.41 19.03
CA SER A 158 -4.14 6.32 17.99
C SER A 158 -2.87 5.80 17.33
N GLN A 159 -1.97 5.20 18.11
CA GLN A 159 -0.76 4.56 17.60
C GLN A 159 -1.10 3.34 16.72
N CYS A 160 -1.99 2.46 17.18
CA CYS A 160 -2.46 1.31 16.39
C CYS A 160 -3.10 1.74 15.05
N ALA A 161 -3.92 2.80 15.07
CA ALA A 161 -4.53 3.36 13.87
C ALA A 161 -3.47 3.90 12.89
N ALA A 162 -2.45 4.61 13.41
CA ALA A 162 -1.36 5.15 12.61
C ALA A 162 -0.49 4.06 11.97
N ASP A 163 -0.15 3.01 12.72
CA ASP A 163 0.61 1.87 12.21
C ASP A 163 -0.19 1.09 11.15
N THR A 164 -1.49 0.92 11.36
CA THR A 164 -2.36 0.26 10.38
C THR A 164 -2.47 1.05 9.08
N HIS A 165 -2.59 2.38 9.18
CA HIS A 165 -2.58 3.25 8.01
C HIS A 165 -1.24 3.23 7.27
N TRP A 166 -0.13 3.14 8.00
CA TRP A 166 1.19 2.97 7.39
C TRP A 166 1.28 1.66 6.61
N GLN A 167 0.88 0.53 7.18
CA GLN A 167 0.88 -0.76 6.48
C GLN A 167 0.04 -0.70 5.20
N HIS A 168 -1.15 -0.11 5.28
CA HIS A 168 -2.00 0.08 4.09
C HIS A 168 -1.37 1.03 3.05
N THR A 169 -0.58 2.02 3.46
CA THR A 169 0.17 2.87 2.50
C THR A 169 1.20 2.05 1.72
N LEU A 170 1.81 1.03 2.37
CA LEU A 170 2.67 0.06 1.69
C LEU A 170 1.87 -0.80 0.71
N ASP A 171 0.70 -1.28 1.11
CA ASP A 171 -0.12 -2.18 0.29
C ASP A 171 -0.80 -1.47 -0.89
N LYS A 172 -1.21 -0.20 -0.73
CA LYS A 172 -1.69 0.63 -1.84
C LYS A 172 -0.63 0.89 -2.90
N SER A 173 0.64 0.89 -2.52
CA SER A 173 1.73 0.93 -3.51
C SER A 173 1.85 -0.38 -4.32
N ARG A 174 1.16 -1.45 -3.89
CA ARG A 174 1.13 -2.79 -4.46
C ARG A 174 -0.22 -3.20 -5.07
N GLU A 175 -1.17 -2.26 -5.18
CA GLU A 175 -2.45 -2.46 -5.91
C GLU A 175 -3.40 -3.50 -5.28
N GLU A 176 -3.37 -3.66 -3.94
CA GLU A 176 -4.25 -4.60 -3.23
C GLU A 176 -5.17 -3.91 -2.20
N GLN A 177 -6.30 -4.56 -1.92
CA GLN A 177 -7.53 -4.00 -1.34
C GLN A 177 -7.32 -3.31 0.01
N ARG A 178 -8.00 -2.17 0.20
CA ARG A 178 -8.10 -1.49 1.50
C ARG A 178 -8.86 -2.37 2.49
N PRO A 179 -8.29 -2.78 3.64
CA PRO A 179 -9.08 -3.41 4.67
C PRO A 179 -10.18 -2.43 5.09
N PRO A 180 -11.45 -2.90 5.23
CA PRO A 180 -12.56 -2.02 5.56
C PRO A 180 -12.27 -1.29 6.87
N ALA A 181 -12.71 -0.04 7.00
CA ALA A 181 -12.39 0.79 8.17
C ALA A 181 -12.77 0.11 9.51
N GLN A 182 -13.80 -0.73 9.45
CA GLN A 182 -14.26 -1.55 10.56
C GLN A 182 -13.26 -2.61 11.03
N ALA A 183 -12.45 -3.18 10.13
CA ALA A 183 -11.50 -4.25 10.48
C ALA A 183 -10.38 -3.72 11.37
N TRP A 184 -9.74 -2.60 11.00
CA TRP A 184 -8.68 -2.02 11.82
C TRP A 184 -9.23 -1.43 13.13
N TRP A 185 -10.46 -0.90 13.11
CA TRP A 185 -11.13 -0.41 14.31
C TRP A 185 -11.29 -1.53 15.36
N ALA A 186 -11.81 -2.68 14.96
CA ALA A 186 -11.99 -3.82 15.85
C ALA A 186 -10.65 -4.27 16.47
N THR A 187 -9.59 -4.34 15.66
CA THR A 187 -8.24 -4.68 16.15
C THR A 187 -7.72 -3.65 17.16
N CYS A 188 -7.80 -2.36 16.86
CA CYS A 188 -7.26 -1.33 17.75
C CYS A 188 -8.08 -1.19 19.04
N THR A 189 -9.40 -1.39 19.01
CA THR A 189 -10.23 -1.41 20.22
C THR A 189 -9.97 -2.64 21.10
N GLU A 190 -9.68 -3.80 20.50
CA GLU A 190 -9.26 -4.99 21.25
C GLU A 190 -7.91 -4.78 21.95
N GLN A 191 -6.93 -4.16 21.28
CA GLN A 191 -5.61 -3.88 21.88
C GLN A 191 -5.66 -2.97 23.11
N VAL A 192 -6.67 -2.10 23.21
CA VAL A 192 -6.86 -1.22 24.37
C VAL A 192 -7.85 -1.77 25.41
N GLY A 193 -8.26 -3.04 25.28
CA GLY A 193 -9.17 -3.71 26.22
C GLY A 193 -10.62 -3.28 26.12
N ARG A 194 -11.05 -2.79 24.95
CA ARG A 194 -12.40 -2.25 24.67
C ARG A 194 -13.07 -2.97 23.49
N LYS A 195 -12.90 -4.28 23.42
CA LYS A 195 -13.51 -5.12 22.38
C LYS A 195 -15.02 -4.86 22.27
N GLY A 196 -15.51 -4.67 21.05
CA GLY A 196 -16.92 -4.42 20.78
C GLY A 196 -17.35 -2.94 20.87
N LEU A 197 -16.42 -2.01 21.11
CA LEU A 197 -16.69 -0.59 20.99
C LEU A 197 -17.09 -0.27 19.54
N PRO A 198 -18.27 0.34 19.28
CA PRO A 198 -18.69 0.66 17.93
C PRO A 198 -17.79 1.75 17.31
N PRO A 199 -17.53 1.71 16.00
CA PRO A 199 -16.92 2.83 15.30
C PRO A 199 -17.89 4.03 15.22
N PRO A 200 -17.38 5.27 15.14
CA PRO A 200 -18.20 6.44 14.86
C PRO A 200 -18.85 6.31 13.47
N ASP A 201 -19.99 6.97 13.27
CA ASP A 201 -20.81 6.76 12.08
C ASP A 201 -20.08 7.05 10.76
N ASN A 202 -19.15 8.01 10.75
CA ASN A 202 -18.31 8.31 9.58
C ASN A 202 -17.26 7.25 9.23
N LEU A 203 -17.11 6.19 10.05
CA LEU A 203 -16.24 5.03 9.81
C LEU A 203 -17.03 3.72 9.60
N ARG A 204 -18.37 3.79 9.61
CA ARG A 204 -19.24 2.62 9.43
C ARG A 204 -19.50 2.29 7.96
N ASP A 205 -19.40 3.29 7.09
CA ASP A 205 -19.53 3.21 5.63
C ASP A 205 -18.18 3.06 4.92
#